data_AF-A0A6B3P275-F1
#
_entry.id   AF-A0A6B3P275-F1
#
_cell.length_a   1.000
_cell.length_b   1.000
_cell.length_c   1.000
_cell.angle_alpha   90.00
_cell.angle_beta   90.00
_cell.angle_gamma   90.00
#
_symmetry.space_group_name_H-M   'P 1'
#
loop_
_entity.id
_entity.type
_entity.pdbx_description
1 polymer ?
#
loop_
_entity_poly.entity_id
_entity_poly.type
_entity_poly.pdbx_seq_one_letter_code
_entity_poly.pdbx_strand_id
1 'polypeptide(L)'
;MNSLTESLIFRIPLSPESYAIAEQFAQQQISQKRAKEVYLNTLAVYIGRDFLNGLDFDTNLENADCFNPLWRIAEDVADVIIPDLGVIEFRRVLPGEISFLIPEFVRENRLVYVAVGFDESLDFGDILGFICLSDLTESDGYISLEMLQPAENLLDYLMQLEAGRDFLLSDDPLAVEFRNVVEVETQKKSLGLMAAALEAIYRQSPDDGGNWRGKGGKVLAGELPAVGKVMEERMAVATRDRDEVGEPVTEIKSVPRTTQKLAKQLLAKLKEIWQVETT
;
A
#
# COMPACT_ATOMS: atom_id res chain seq x y z
N MET A 1 -28.36 12.61 -11.67
CA MET A 1 -27.91 12.07 -12.96
C MET A 1 -26.76 11.14 -12.63
N ASN A 2 -27.01 9.84 -12.58
CA ASN A 2 -25.98 8.85 -12.24
C ASN A 2 -25.12 8.60 -13.49
N SER A 3 -23.99 9.28 -13.58
CA SER A 3 -22.89 8.83 -14.42
C SER A 3 -22.21 7.69 -13.67
N LEU A 4 -22.77 6.49 -13.74
CA LEU A 4 -22.03 5.27 -13.43
C LEU A 4 -21.02 5.11 -14.56
N THR A 5 -19.81 5.66 -14.38
CA THR A 5 -18.64 5.18 -15.11
C THR A 5 -18.51 3.71 -14.75
N GLU A 6 -18.86 2.82 -15.68
CA GLU A 6 -18.56 1.39 -15.56
C GLU A 6 -17.03 1.27 -15.47
N SER A 7 -16.53 1.00 -14.27
CA SER A 7 -15.11 0.70 -14.04
C SER A 7 -14.75 -0.59 -14.75
N LEU A 8 -13.57 -0.65 -15.36
CA LEU A 8 -13.09 -1.87 -16.00
C LEU A 8 -12.78 -2.93 -14.94
N ILE A 9 -13.38 -4.12 -15.10
CA ILE A 9 -13.04 -5.30 -14.31
C ILE A 9 -12.07 -6.14 -15.12
N PHE A 10 -10.88 -6.39 -14.57
CA PHE A 10 -9.90 -7.25 -15.20
C PHE A 10 -10.11 -8.69 -14.75
N ARG A 11 -10.53 -9.55 -15.67
CA ARG A 11 -10.71 -10.98 -15.44
C ARG A 11 -9.46 -11.75 -15.84
N ILE A 12 -8.90 -12.50 -14.90
CA ILE A 12 -7.63 -13.20 -15.07
C ILE A 12 -7.84 -14.70 -14.85
N PRO A 13 -7.45 -15.55 -15.81
CA PRO A 13 -7.58 -17.00 -15.66
C PRO A 13 -6.58 -17.55 -14.66
N LEU A 14 -7.01 -18.49 -13.83
CA LEU A 14 -6.08 -19.23 -12.97
C LEU A 14 -5.37 -20.33 -13.75
N SER A 15 -4.06 -20.40 -13.58
CA SER A 15 -3.23 -21.42 -14.25
C SER A 15 -3.20 -22.73 -13.45
N PRO A 16 -2.94 -23.89 -14.08
CA PRO A 16 -2.71 -25.15 -13.38
C PRO A 16 -1.63 -25.08 -12.29
N GLU A 17 -0.59 -24.25 -12.50
CA GLU A 17 0.46 -23.97 -11.52
C GLU A 17 -0.13 -23.36 -10.24
N SER A 18 -1.01 -22.35 -10.38
CA SER A 18 -1.59 -21.65 -9.24
C SER A 18 -2.36 -22.59 -8.31
N TYR A 19 -3.14 -23.53 -8.88
CA TYR A 19 -3.85 -24.53 -8.09
C TYR A 19 -2.91 -25.50 -7.40
N ALA A 20 -1.88 -26.01 -8.11
CA ALA A 20 -0.95 -26.96 -7.54
C ALA A 20 -0.22 -26.38 -6.31
N ILE A 21 0.21 -25.12 -6.40
CA ILE A 21 0.86 -24.43 -5.28
C ILE A 21 -0.13 -24.12 -4.16
N ALA A 22 -1.35 -23.67 -4.48
CA ALA A 22 -2.40 -23.43 -3.50
C ALA A 22 -2.76 -24.71 -2.71
N GLU A 23 -2.90 -25.85 -3.39
CA GLU A 23 -3.13 -27.15 -2.75
C GLU A 23 -1.97 -27.55 -1.85
N GLN A 24 -0.72 -27.44 -2.34
CA GLN A 24 0.47 -27.75 -1.56
C GLN A 24 0.54 -26.89 -0.28
N PHE A 25 0.26 -25.60 -0.39
CA PHE A 25 0.30 -24.67 0.75
C PHE A 25 -0.85 -24.90 1.72
N ALA A 26 -2.03 -25.26 1.23
CA ALA A 26 -3.19 -25.61 2.05
C ALA A 26 -2.96 -26.90 2.86
N GLN A 27 -2.33 -27.91 2.26
CA GLN A 27 -2.00 -29.18 2.93
C GLN A 27 -1.02 -29.04 4.10
N GLN A 28 -0.24 -27.95 4.13
CA GLN A 28 0.67 -27.64 5.23
C GLN A 28 -0.04 -27.03 6.44
N GLN A 29 -1.33 -26.70 6.33
CA GLN A 29 -2.06 -26.01 7.40
C GLN A 29 -2.67 -26.99 8.40
N ILE A 30 -2.66 -26.59 9.68
CA ILE A 30 -3.12 -27.42 10.80
C ILE A 30 -4.64 -27.60 10.80
N SER A 31 -5.38 -26.56 10.40
CA SER A 31 -6.85 -26.57 10.43
C SER A 31 -7.43 -26.44 9.03
N GLN A 32 -8.59 -27.06 8.82
CA GLN A 32 -9.32 -26.95 7.55
C GLN A 32 -9.68 -25.50 7.20
N LYS A 33 -10.00 -24.67 8.22
CA LYS A 33 -10.27 -23.24 8.03
C LYS A 33 -9.04 -22.53 7.44
N ARG A 34 -7.87 -22.68 8.09
CA ARG A 34 -6.62 -22.08 7.59
C ARG A 34 -6.21 -22.65 6.23
N ALA A 35 -6.39 -23.94 6.00
CA ALA A 35 -6.15 -24.55 4.68
C ALA A 35 -6.95 -23.84 3.57
N LYS A 36 -8.25 -23.58 3.81
CA LYS A 36 -9.10 -22.86 2.86
C LYS A 36 -8.65 -21.40 2.66
N GLU A 37 -8.31 -20.70 3.73
CA GLU A 37 -7.83 -19.31 3.64
C GLU A 37 -6.51 -19.21 2.86
N VAL A 38 -5.54 -20.06 3.18
CA VAL A 38 -4.24 -20.11 2.48
C VAL A 38 -4.41 -20.52 1.02
N TYR A 39 -5.30 -21.47 0.72
CA TYR A 39 -5.63 -21.85 -0.65
C TYR A 39 -6.10 -20.63 -1.46
N LEU A 40 -7.12 -19.92 -0.97
CA LEU A 40 -7.70 -18.78 -1.67
C LEU A 40 -6.74 -17.58 -1.74
N ASN A 41 -5.94 -17.34 -0.70
CA ASN A 41 -4.90 -16.31 -0.74
C ASN A 41 -3.86 -16.61 -1.80
N THR A 42 -3.44 -17.87 -1.89
CA THR A 42 -2.47 -18.28 -2.90
C THR A 42 -3.05 -18.05 -4.30
N LEU A 43 -4.31 -18.41 -4.55
CA LEU A 43 -4.95 -18.09 -5.83
C LEU A 43 -5.00 -16.57 -6.09
N ALA A 44 -5.35 -15.75 -5.09
CA ALA A 44 -5.38 -14.29 -5.23
C ALA A 44 -3.99 -13.70 -5.53
N VAL A 45 -2.94 -14.25 -4.93
CA VAL A 45 -1.53 -13.89 -5.19
C VAL A 45 -1.16 -14.18 -6.64
N TYR A 46 -1.57 -15.33 -7.20
CA TYR A 46 -1.27 -15.65 -8.60
C TYR A 46 -2.07 -14.79 -9.59
N ILE A 47 -3.32 -14.47 -9.28
CA ILE A 47 -4.10 -13.48 -10.03
C ILE A 47 -3.38 -12.13 -10.02
N GLY A 48 -2.92 -11.69 -8.85
CA GLY A 48 -2.18 -10.44 -8.70
C GLY A 48 -0.84 -10.43 -9.44
N ARG A 49 -0.09 -11.52 -9.36
CA ARG A 49 1.15 -11.72 -10.12
C ARG A 49 0.89 -11.57 -11.62
N ASP A 50 -0.09 -12.30 -12.14
CA ASP A 50 -0.39 -12.33 -13.57
C ASP A 50 -0.97 -10.98 -14.05
N PHE A 51 -1.73 -10.29 -13.21
CA PHE A 51 -2.17 -8.92 -13.44
C PHE A 51 -1.00 -7.96 -13.61
N LEU A 52 -0.10 -7.92 -12.61
CA LEU A 52 1.04 -7.01 -12.58
C LEU A 52 2.03 -7.31 -13.70
N ASN A 53 2.31 -8.58 -13.99
CA ASN A 53 3.12 -8.97 -15.13
C ASN A 53 2.49 -8.52 -16.46
N GLY A 54 1.16 -8.56 -16.57
CA GLY A 54 0.42 -8.04 -17.73
C GLY A 54 0.47 -6.51 -17.86
N LEU A 55 0.85 -5.81 -16.79
CA LEU A 55 1.12 -4.38 -16.74
C LEU A 55 2.62 -4.05 -16.88
N ASP A 56 3.45 -5.02 -17.30
CA ASP A 56 4.91 -4.90 -17.43
C ASP A 56 5.67 -4.65 -16.11
N PHE A 57 5.09 -5.01 -14.95
CA PHE A 57 5.79 -5.02 -13.67
C PHE A 57 6.36 -6.41 -13.38
N ASP A 58 7.68 -6.48 -13.17
CA ASP A 58 8.32 -7.69 -12.64
C ASP A 58 7.87 -7.93 -11.19
N THR A 59 7.69 -9.20 -10.82
CA THR A 59 7.22 -9.61 -9.50
C THR A 59 8.17 -10.61 -8.83
N ASN A 60 8.27 -10.55 -7.50
CA ASN A 60 9.10 -11.46 -6.70
C ASN A 60 8.27 -12.15 -5.61
N LEU A 61 7.75 -13.33 -5.94
CA LEU A 61 7.01 -14.14 -4.97
C LEU A 61 7.91 -14.88 -4.00
N GLU A 62 9.14 -15.25 -4.38
CA GLU A 62 10.02 -16.07 -3.53
C GLU A 62 10.37 -15.38 -2.20
N ASN A 63 10.43 -14.05 -2.20
CA ASN A 63 10.70 -13.24 -1.01
C ASN A 63 9.43 -12.71 -0.31
N ALA A 64 8.24 -13.01 -0.82
CA ALA A 64 6.97 -12.58 -0.26
C ALA A 64 6.66 -13.29 1.07
N ASP A 65 5.92 -12.63 1.96
CA ASP A 65 5.49 -13.19 3.25
C ASP A 65 4.66 -14.46 3.03
N CYS A 66 3.80 -14.47 2.00
CA CYS A 66 2.98 -15.63 1.66
C CYS A 66 3.78 -16.85 1.17
N PHE A 67 5.02 -16.66 0.66
CA PHE A 67 5.91 -17.78 0.32
C PHE A 67 6.79 -18.20 1.48
N ASN A 68 6.97 -17.36 2.49
CA ASN A 68 7.61 -17.73 3.75
C ASN A 68 6.73 -18.73 4.54
N PRO A 69 7.21 -19.96 4.82
CA PRO A 69 6.40 -20.96 5.53
C PRO A 69 5.95 -20.52 6.92
N LEU A 70 6.77 -19.75 7.65
CA LEU A 70 6.42 -19.30 8.99
C LEU A 70 5.25 -18.31 8.94
N TRP A 71 5.36 -17.28 8.09
CA TRP A 71 4.33 -16.25 7.96
C TRP A 71 3.06 -16.78 7.31
N ARG A 72 3.16 -17.64 6.28
CA ARG A 72 1.98 -18.28 5.68
C ARG A 72 1.14 -19.10 6.69
N ILE A 73 1.81 -19.77 7.63
CA ILE A 73 1.13 -20.55 8.67
C ILE A 73 0.51 -19.63 9.74
N ALA A 74 1.26 -18.62 10.18
CA ALA A 74 0.87 -17.76 11.30
C ALA A 74 -0.14 -16.66 10.91
N GLU A 75 -0.04 -16.14 9.69
CA GLU A 75 -0.67 -14.88 9.28
C GLU A 75 -1.55 -15.04 8.03
N ASP A 76 -2.55 -14.17 7.88
CA ASP A 76 -3.43 -14.11 6.71
C ASP A 76 -2.83 -13.19 5.63
N VAL A 77 -1.69 -13.60 5.08
CA VAL A 77 -0.92 -12.87 4.07
C VAL A 77 -1.26 -13.32 2.64
N ALA A 78 -1.26 -12.38 1.71
CA ALA A 78 -1.51 -12.58 0.29
C ALA A 78 -0.77 -11.51 -0.55
N ASP A 79 0.53 -11.35 -0.28
CA ASP A 79 1.34 -10.29 -0.82
C ASP A 79 2.09 -10.66 -2.12
N VAL A 80 2.29 -9.65 -2.98
CA VAL A 80 3.16 -9.70 -4.16
C VAL A 80 4.14 -8.54 -4.06
N ILE A 81 5.43 -8.84 -4.23
CA ILE A 81 6.50 -7.83 -4.20
C ILE A 81 6.77 -7.36 -5.63
N ILE A 82 6.77 -6.04 -5.83
CA ILE A 82 7.38 -5.37 -6.98
C ILE A 82 8.79 -4.93 -6.54
N PRO A 83 9.87 -5.51 -7.10
CA PRO A 83 11.23 -5.15 -6.73
C PRO A 83 11.48 -3.64 -6.77
N ASP A 84 12.23 -3.14 -5.80
CA ASP A 84 12.61 -1.73 -5.65
C ASP A 84 11.46 -0.72 -5.49
N LEU A 85 10.20 -1.14 -5.60
CA LEU A 85 9.02 -0.31 -5.37
C LEU A 85 8.36 -0.65 -4.02
N GLY A 86 7.87 -1.88 -3.84
CA GLY A 86 7.22 -2.26 -2.59
C GLY A 86 6.28 -3.45 -2.71
N VAL A 87 5.38 -3.57 -1.75
CA VAL A 87 4.53 -4.74 -1.57
C VAL A 87 3.07 -4.38 -1.79
N ILE A 88 2.37 -5.19 -2.57
CA ILE A 88 0.92 -5.08 -2.81
C ILE A 88 0.24 -6.28 -2.17
N GLU A 89 -0.88 -6.04 -1.48
CA GLU A 89 -1.66 -7.09 -0.83
C GLU A 89 -2.93 -7.41 -1.64
N PHE A 90 -3.08 -8.65 -2.09
CA PHE A 90 -4.22 -9.11 -2.89
C PHE A 90 -5.23 -9.86 -2.02
N ARG A 91 -6.35 -9.19 -1.69
CA ARG A 91 -7.36 -9.68 -0.76
C ARG A 91 -8.49 -10.38 -1.50
N ARG A 92 -8.71 -11.65 -1.19
CA ARG A 92 -9.83 -12.44 -1.70
C ARG A 92 -11.19 -11.83 -1.29
N VAL A 93 -12.15 -11.90 -2.20
CA VAL A 93 -13.57 -11.55 -2.01
C VAL A 93 -14.41 -12.69 -2.57
N LEU A 94 -15.23 -13.31 -1.72
CA LEU A 94 -16.08 -14.44 -2.08
C LEU A 94 -17.45 -13.99 -2.60
N PRO A 95 -18.20 -14.87 -3.32
CA PRO A 95 -19.53 -14.55 -3.80
C PRO A 95 -20.46 -14.02 -2.69
N GLY A 96 -21.03 -12.84 -2.93
CA GLY A 96 -21.95 -12.17 -2.00
C GLY A 96 -21.28 -11.33 -0.92
N GLU A 97 -19.95 -11.34 -0.80
CA GLU A 97 -19.24 -10.41 0.09
C GLU A 97 -19.22 -9.00 -0.51
N ILE A 98 -19.45 -7.99 0.35
CA ILE A 98 -19.46 -6.57 -0.02
C ILE A 98 -18.27 -5.81 0.58
N SER A 99 -17.35 -6.53 1.23
CA SER A 99 -16.18 -6.00 1.90
C SER A 99 -15.13 -7.09 2.10
N PHE A 100 -13.87 -6.72 2.28
CA PHE A 100 -12.81 -7.64 2.68
C PHE A 100 -12.09 -7.15 3.95
N LEU A 101 -11.43 -8.08 4.64
CA LEU A 101 -10.63 -7.80 5.83
C LEU A 101 -9.16 -7.56 5.48
N ILE A 102 -8.57 -6.52 6.08
CA ILE A 102 -7.12 -6.27 6.20
C ILE A 102 -6.65 -6.73 7.59
N PRO A 103 -5.95 -7.87 7.69
CA PRO A 103 -5.38 -8.38 8.93
C PRO A 103 -4.38 -7.40 9.54
N GLU A 104 -4.28 -7.40 10.88
CA GLU A 104 -3.38 -6.52 11.62
C GLU A 104 -1.94 -6.56 11.11
N PHE A 105 -1.42 -7.77 10.84
CA PHE A 105 -0.04 -7.99 10.39
C PHE A 105 0.31 -7.27 9.08
N VAL A 106 -0.68 -7.01 8.21
CA VAL A 106 -0.47 -6.41 6.89
C VAL A 106 -0.98 -4.97 6.82
N ARG A 107 -1.21 -4.30 7.95
CA ARG A 107 -1.66 -2.90 8.03
C ARG A 107 -0.56 -1.86 7.83
N GLU A 108 0.67 -2.31 7.65
CA GLU A 108 1.84 -1.45 7.43
C GLU A 108 2.65 -1.96 6.25
N ASN A 109 3.46 -1.08 5.68
CA ASN A 109 4.44 -1.43 4.64
C ASN A 109 3.80 -2.08 3.40
N ARG A 110 2.57 -1.69 3.07
CA ARG A 110 1.87 -2.02 1.82
C ARG A 110 1.67 -0.75 1.00
N LEU A 111 1.87 -0.83 -0.30
CA LEU A 111 1.57 0.28 -1.22
C LEU A 111 0.06 0.45 -1.34
N VAL A 112 -0.63 -0.65 -1.66
CA VAL A 112 -2.07 -0.73 -1.87
C VAL A 112 -2.60 -2.09 -1.46
N TYR A 113 -3.93 -2.15 -1.29
CA TYR A 113 -4.70 -3.37 -1.13
C TYR A 113 -5.61 -3.52 -2.34
N VAL A 114 -5.54 -4.67 -3.01
CA VAL A 114 -6.31 -4.97 -4.21
C VAL A 114 -7.36 -6.03 -3.89
N ALA A 115 -8.62 -5.77 -4.24
CA ALA A 115 -9.69 -6.74 -4.06
C ALA A 115 -9.76 -7.70 -5.26
N VAL A 116 -9.70 -9.00 -4.98
CA VAL A 116 -9.79 -10.07 -5.97
C VAL A 116 -11.08 -10.85 -5.75
N GLY A 117 -12.05 -10.65 -6.64
CA GLY A 117 -13.32 -11.36 -6.65
C GLY A 117 -13.17 -12.76 -7.22
N PHE A 118 -13.74 -13.75 -6.53
CA PHE A 118 -13.83 -15.13 -7.00
C PHE A 118 -15.27 -15.53 -7.29
N ASP A 119 -15.46 -16.37 -8.30
CA ASP A 119 -16.69 -17.12 -8.50
C ASP A 119 -16.68 -18.47 -7.76
N GLU A 120 -17.75 -19.24 -7.89
CA GLU A 120 -17.86 -20.55 -7.22
C GLU A 120 -16.93 -21.61 -7.82
N SER A 121 -16.59 -21.52 -9.11
CA SER A 121 -15.73 -22.50 -9.77
C SER A 121 -14.24 -22.25 -9.52
N LEU A 122 -13.89 -21.02 -9.13
CA LEU A 122 -12.51 -20.57 -8.97
C LEU A 122 -11.72 -20.73 -10.26
N ASP A 123 -12.34 -20.57 -11.43
CA ASP A 123 -11.64 -20.64 -12.73
C ASP A 123 -10.91 -19.33 -13.06
N PHE A 124 -11.42 -18.22 -12.51
CA PHE A 124 -10.93 -16.88 -12.74
C PHE A 124 -10.90 -16.08 -11.43
N GLY A 125 -10.07 -15.04 -11.42
CA GLY A 125 -10.15 -13.95 -10.46
C GLY A 125 -10.43 -12.63 -11.17
N ASP A 126 -11.32 -11.83 -10.59
CA ASP A 126 -11.66 -10.49 -11.08
C ASP A 126 -10.98 -9.44 -10.20
N ILE A 127 -10.16 -8.57 -10.78
CA ILE A 127 -9.65 -7.39 -10.07
C ILE A 127 -10.78 -6.37 -9.98
N LEU A 128 -11.31 -6.19 -8.77
CA LEU A 128 -12.48 -5.34 -8.51
C LEU A 128 -12.11 -3.87 -8.31
N GLY A 129 -10.86 -3.60 -7.94
CA GLY A 129 -10.35 -2.28 -7.61
C GLY A 129 -9.30 -2.33 -6.52
N PHE A 130 -8.80 -1.17 -6.13
CA PHE A 130 -7.75 -1.06 -5.11
C PHE A 130 -7.97 0.13 -4.16
N ILE A 131 -7.27 0.13 -3.04
CA ILE A 131 -7.22 1.25 -2.11
C ILE A 131 -5.79 1.46 -1.62
N CYS A 132 -5.35 2.71 -1.58
CA CYS A 132 -4.04 3.08 -1.05
C CYS A 132 -4.03 3.04 0.46
N LEU A 133 -2.90 2.63 1.05
CA LEU A 133 -2.71 2.62 2.51
C LEU A 133 -3.02 3.99 3.14
N SER A 134 -2.66 5.07 2.46
CA SER A 134 -2.88 6.45 2.93
C SER A 134 -4.35 6.88 3.00
N ASP A 135 -5.24 6.15 2.34
CA ASP A 135 -6.66 6.48 2.22
C ASP A 135 -7.50 5.63 3.20
N LEU A 136 -6.88 4.69 3.90
CA LEU A 136 -7.52 3.86 4.91
C LEU A 136 -7.77 4.62 6.20
N THR A 137 -9.04 4.86 6.49
CA THR A 137 -9.52 5.49 7.73
C THR A 137 -10.14 4.49 8.71
N GLU A 138 -10.54 3.31 8.24
CA GLU A 138 -11.23 2.30 9.03
C GLU A 138 -10.27 1.60 10.01
N SER A 139 -10.64 1.57 11.28
CA SER A 139 -9.82 0.98 12.35
C SER A 139 -10.04 -0.51 12.55
N ASP A 140 -11.19 -1.05 12.12
CA ASP A 140 -11.50 -2.48 12.28
C ASP A 140 -10.88 -3.36 11.18
N GLY A 141 -10.37 -2.74 10.11
CA GLY A 141 -9.75 -3.39 8.97
C GLY A 141 -10.73 -3.90 7.91
N TYR A 142 -12.05 -3.69 8.05
CA TYR A 142 -13.02 -4.06 7.03
C TYR A 142 -13.19 -2.94 6.00
N ILE A 143 -12.87 -3.26 4.74
CA ILE A 143 -12.92 -2.30 3.64
C ILE A 143 -14.10 -2.64 2.74
N SER A 144 -15.08 -1.73 2.67
CA SER A 144 -16.18 -1.80 1.72
C SER A 144 -15.67 -1.72 0.28
N LEU A 145 -16.23 -2.55 -0.60
CA LEU A 145 -15.89 -2.50 -2.04
C LEU A 145 -16.25 -1.17 -2.68
N GLU A 146 -17.21 -0.43 -2.12
CA GLU A 146 -17.61 0.90 -2.61
C GLU A 146 -16.52 1.97 -2.41
N MET A 147 -15.53 1.71 -1.55
CA MET A 147 -14.40 2.63 -1.33
C MET A 147 -13.25 2.42 -2.32
N LEU A 148 -13.31 1.39 -3.14
CA LEU A 148 -12.23 1.05 -4.05
C LEU A 148 -12.12 2.05 -5.19
N GLN A 149 -10.90 2.41 -5.52
CA GLN A 149 -10.57 3.06 -6.77
C GLN A 149 -10.69 2.05 -7.92
N PRO A 150 -11.07 2.50 -9.14
CA PRO A 150 -11.12 1.66 -10.32
C PRO A 150 -9.79 0.95 -10.58
N ALA A 151 -9.85 -0.32 -10.99
CA ALA A 151 -8.66 -1.15 -11.19
C ALA A 151 -7.74 -0.60 -12.27
N GLU A 152 -8.30 0.06 -13.29
CA GLU A 152 -7.56 0.65 -14.40
C GLU A 152 -6.61 1.77 -13.97
N ASN A 153 -6.89 2.44 -12.85
CA ASN A 153 -6.03 3.51 -12.32
C ASN A 153 -4.80 2.96 -11.59
N LEU A 154 -4.72 1.65 -11.36
CA LEU A 154 -3.61 1.07 -10.61
C LEU A 154 -2.29 1.17 -11.39
N LEU A 155 -2.32 1.01 -12.72
CA LEU A 155 -1.14 1.18 -13.57
C LEU A 155 -0.57 2.60 -13.43
N ASP A 156 -1.40 3.61 -13.66
CA ASP A 156 -1.00 5.02 -13.58
C ASP A 156 -0.41 5.34 -12.20
N TYR A 157 -1.05 4.84 -11.14
CA TYR A 157 -0.56 5.02 -9.78
C TYR A 157 0.82 4.37 -9.57
N LEU A 158 1.03 3.13 -10.00
CA LEU A 158 2.33 2.46 -9.84
C LEU A 158 3.43 3.15 -10.64
N MET A 159 3.15 3.57 -11.88
CA MET A 159 4.10 4.34 -12.70
C MET A 159 4.48 5.66 -12.03
N GLN A 160 3.51 6.37 -11.47
CA GLN A 160 3.76 7.60 -10.72
C GLN A 160 4.68 7.36 -9.51
N LEU A 161 4.51 6.22 -8.81
CA LEU A 161 5.41 5.84 -7.71
C LEU A 161 6.82 5.49 -8.21
N GLU A 162 6.94 4.80 -9.34
CA GLU A 162 8.22 4.50 -9.98
C GLU A 162 8.99 5.76 -10.36
N ALA A 163 8.34 6.71 -11.03
CA ALA A 163 8.95 7.99 -11.39
C ALA A 163 9.42 8.77 -10.15
N GLY A 164 8.61 8.74 -9.08
CA GLY A 164 8.98 9.33 -7.79
C GLY A 164 10.19 8.64 -7.16
N ARG A 165 10.20 7.30 -7.11
CA ARG A 165 11.32 6.48 -6.61
C ARG A 165 12.60 6.75 -7.41
N ASP A 166 12.52 6.79 -8.74
CA ASP A 166 13.67 6.98 -9.62
C ASP A 166 14.31 8.35 -9.41
N PHE A 167 13.50 9.39 -9.23
CA PHE A 167 14.01 10.68 -8.80
C PHE A 167 14.72 10.60 -7.45
N LEU A 168 14.13 9.94 -6.45
CA LEU A 168 14.76 9.78 -5.12
C LEU A 168 16.07 8.96 -5.16
N LEU A 169 16.29 8.18 -6.21
CA LEU A 169 17.54 7.44 -6.49
C LEU A 169 18.54 8.23 -7.35
N SER A 170 18.11 9.28 -8.02
CA SER A 170 18.94 10.04 -8.96
C SER A 170 20.10 10.81 -8.30
N ASP A 171 21.01 11.32 -9.11
CA ASP A 171 22.11 12.20 -8.68
C ASP A 171 21.68 13.67 -8.47
N ASP A 172 20.38 13.97 -8.52
CA ASP A 172 19.90 15.32 -8.18
C ASP A 172 20.32 15.70 -6.75
N PRO A 173 20.84 16.92 -6.51
CA PRO A 173 21.29 17.33 -5.18
C PRO A 173 20.24 17.15 -4.07
N LEU A 174 18.95 17.33 -4.37
CA LEU A 174 17.87 17.11 -3.40
C LEU A 174 17.70 15.63 -3.08
N ALA A 175 17.80 14.76 -4.09
CA ALA A 175 17.72 13.31 -3.91
C ALA A 175 18.93 12.78 -3.13
N VAL A 176 20.13 13.30 -3.38
CA VAL A 176 21.34 12.99 -2.60
C VAL A 176 21.18 13.42 -1.14
N GLU A 177 20.70 14.66 -0.89
CA GLU A 177 20.45 15.14 0.47
C GLU A 177 19.39 14.28 1.18
N PHE A 178 18.31 13.92 0.47
CA PHE A 178 17.29 13.00 0.96
C PHE A 178 17.87 11.67 1.41
N ARG A 179 18.67 11.00 0.57
CA ARG A 179 19.27 9.71 0.92
C ARG A 179 20.17 9.81 2.15
N ASN A 180 20.96 10.89 2.27
CA ASN A 180 21.78 11.13 3.46
C ASN A 180 20.95 11.27 4.75
N VAL A 181 19.78 11.90 4.70
CA VAL A 181 18.87 12.02 5.85
C VAL A 181 18.24 10.66 6.19
N VAL A 182 17.75 9.97 5.16
CA VAL A 182 16.97 8.74 5.32
C VAL A 182 17.82 7.56 5.76
N GLU A 183 19.05 7.43 5.25
CA GLU A 183 20.00 6.38 5.68
C GLU A 183 20.33 6.47 7.17
N VAL A 184 20.37 7.69 7.72
CA VAL A 184 20.65 7.93 9.14
C VAL A 184 19.44 7.63 10.02
N GLU A 185 18.23 7.97 9.56
CA GLU A 185 17.04 8.01 10.43
C GLU A 185 16.11 6.79 10.29
N THR A 186 16.10 6.05 9.17
CA THR A 186 14.93 5.22 8.81
C THR A 186 15.12 3.69 8.76
N GLN A 187 16.30 3.16 9.09
CA GLN A 187 16.56 1.70 9.16
C GLN A 187 16.12 0.90 7.90
N LYS A 188 16.58 1.30 6.70
CA LYS A 188 16.37 0.55 5.43
C LYS A 188 14.89 0.37 4.99
N LYS A 189 14.03 1.37 5.20
CA LYS A 189 12.67 1.36 4.62
C LYS A 189 12.73 1.49 3.08
N SER A 190 11.76 0.87 2.39
CA SER A 190 11.69 0.93 0.92
C SER A 190 11.52 2.36 0.43
N LEU A 191 12.30 2.74 -0.60
CA LEU A 191 12.18 4.04 -1.25
C LEU A 191 10.83 4.21 -1.96
N GLY A 192 10.25 3.14 -2.50
CA GLY A 192 8.91 3.24 -3.10
C GLY A 192 7.81 3.44 -2.04
N LEU A 193 7.96 2.93 -0.81
CA LEU A 193 7.05 3.27 0.29
C LEU A 193 7.17 4.75 0.69
N MET A 194 8.38 5.31 0.64
CA MET A 194 8.57 6.75 0.87
C MET A 194 7.98 7.57 -0.27
N ALA A 195 8.17 7.15 -1.52
CA ALA A 195 7.53 7.76 -2.68
C ALA A 195 6.01 7.76 -2.53
N ALA A 196 5.40 6.63 -2.14
CA ALA A 196 3.97 6.52 -1.87
C ALA A 196 3.50 7.45 -0.74
N ALA A 197 4.26 7.56 0.35
CA ALA A 197 3.92 8.47 1.45
C ALA A 197 4.00 9.95 1.03
N LEU A 198 4.99 10.32 0.21
CA LEU A 198 5.11 11.66 -0.35
C LEU A 198 4.02 11.94 -1.40
N GLU A 199 3.68 10.95 -2.23
CA GLU A 199 2.58 11.02 -3.20
C GLU A 199 1.27 11.32 -2.48
N ALA A 200 0.97 10.59 -1.41
CA ALA A 200 -0.24 10.79 -0.64
C ALA A 200 -0.33 12.21 -0.05
N ILE A 201 0.80 12.77 0.43
CA ILE A 201 0.86 14.15 0.92
C ILE A 201 0.53 15.13 -0.21
N TYR A 202 1.12 14.93 -1.39
CA TYR A 202 0.87 15.76 -2.55
C TYR A 202 -0.59 15.67 -3.00
N ARG A 203 -1.11 14.46 -3.24
CA ARG A 203 -2.48 14.22 -3.71
C ARG A 203 -3.54 14.78 -2.75
N GLN A 204 -3.33 14.64 -1.45
CA GLN A 204 -4.24 15.19 -0.43
C GLN A 204 -4.08 16.71 -0.22
N SER A 205 -2.96 17.31 -0.65
CA SER A 205 -2.64 18.72 -0.40
C SER A 205 -1.68 19.29 -1.46
N PRO A 206 -2.11 19.45 -2.73
CA PRO A 206 -1.21 19.66 -3.88
C PRO A 206 -0.51 21.04 -3.95
N ASP A 207 -0.87 21.97 -3.07
CA ASP A 207 -0.30 23.32 -2.99
C ASP A 207 -0.07 23.82 -1.55
N ASP A 208 -0.18 22.93 -0.56
CA ASP A 208 -0.01 23.31 0.85
C ASP A 208 1.45 23.13 1.29
N GLY A 209 2.27 24.12 0.94
CA GLY A 209 3.69 24.17 1.31
C GLY A 209 3.95 24.23 2.83
N GLY A 210 2.93 24.43 3.67
CA GLY A 210 3.01 24.27 5.12
C GLY A 210 2.85 22.81 5.53
N ASN A 211 1.85 22.12 4.98
CA ASN A 211 1.60 20.70 5.21
C ASN A 211 2.76 19.82 4.70
N TRP A 212 3.35 20.17 3.55
CA TRP A 212 4.51 19.48 2.99
C TRP A 212 5.73 19.46 3.92
N ARG A 213 5.96 20.57 4.64
CA ARG A 213 7.05 20.66 5.62
C ARG A 213 6.84 19.70 6.78
N GLY A 214 5.64 19.75 7.36
CA GLY A 214 5.30 18.97 8.55
C GLY A 214 5.21 17.48 8.24
N LYS A 215 4.27 17.10 7.36
CA LYS A 215 4.04 15.69 7.01
C LYS A 215 5.21 15.07 6.26
N GLY A 216 5.78 15.78 5.29
CA GLY A 216 6.93 15.26 4.55
C GLY A 216 8.17 15.13 5.45
N GLY A 217 8.36 16.07 6.39
CA GLY A 217 9.43 15.95 7.38
C GLY A 217 9.31 14.69 8.25
N LYS A 218 8.09 14.33 8.67
CA LYS A 218 7.82 13.07 9.39
C LYS A 218 8.17 11.84 8.55
N VAL A 219 7.79 11.83 7.27
CA VAL A 219 8.14 10.74 6.34
C VAL A 219 9.66 10.57 6.24
N LEU A 220 10.41 11.66 6.07
CA LEU A 220 11.87 11.64 6.03
C LEU A 220 12.52 11.19 7.35
N ALA A 221 11.84 11.41 8.48
CA ALA A 221 12.24 10.89 9.79
C ALA A 221 11.83 9.43 10.01
N GLY A 222 11.24 8.77 9.00
CA GLY A 222 10.86 7.36 9.03
C GLY A 222 9.45 7.10 9.51
N GLU A 223 8.63 8.11 9.79
CA GLU A 223 7.22 7.93 10.10
C GLU A 223 6.41 7.72 8.82
N LEU A 224 6.18 6.46 8.45
CA LEU A 224 5.33 6.09 7.33
C LEU A 224 3.85 5.92 7.76
N PRO A 225 2.90 6.04 6.81
CA PRO A 225 1.50 5.71 7.04
C PRO A 225 1.32 4.25 7.50
N ALA A 226 0.30 4.04 8.34
CA ALA A 226 -0.17 2.75 8.82
C ALA A 226 -1.70 2.84 8.94
N VAL A 227 -2.41 1.72 8.72
CA VAL A 227 -3.87 1.68 8.92
C VAL A 227 -4.20 2.02 10.38
N GLY A 228 -5.16 2.90 10.61
CA GLY A 228 -5.57 3.33 11.96
C GLY A 228 -4.76 4.50 12.56
N LYS A 229 -3.48 4.66 12.24
CA LYS A 229 -2.66 5.79 12.75
C LYS A 229 -3.19 7.16 12.29
N VAL A 230 -3.71 7.25 11.07
CA VAL A 230 -4.33 8.47 10.54
C VAL A 230 -5.57 8.88 11.34
N MET A 231 -6.35 7.91 11.84
CA MET A 231 -7.50 8.17 12.70
C MET A 231 -7.06 8.62 14.09
N GLU A 232 -6.07 7.97 14.70
CA GLU A 232 -5.50 8.40 15.98
C GLU A 232 -4.96 9.83 15.91
N GLU A 233 -4.25 10.20 14.84
CA GLU A 233 -3.79 11.58 14.64
C GLU A 233 -4.97 12.56 14.47
N ARG A 234 -6.02 12.21 13.71
CA ARG A 234 -7.22 13.05 13.55
C ARG A 234 -7.99 13.20 14.87
N MET A 235 -8.12 12.12 15.64
CA MET A 235 -8.75 12.15 16.96
C MET A 235 -7.91 12.95 17.95
N ALA A 236 -6.58 12.80 17.95
CA ALA A 236 -5.67 13.57 18.80
C ALA A 236 -5.69 15.08 18.47
N VAL A 237 -5.89 15.45 17.21
CA VAL A 237 -6.12 16.85 16.81
C VAL A 237 -7.50 17.33 17.28
N ALA A 238 -8.54 16.51 17.15
CA ALA A 238 -9.89 16.85 17.61
C ALA A 238 -10.01 16.93 19.15
N THR A 239 -9.19 16.19 19.90
CA THR A 239 -9.14 16.27 21.37
C THR A 239 -8.27 17.42 21.86
N ARG A 240 -7.34 17.96 21.06
CA ARG A 240 -6.59 19.19 21.40
C ARG A 240 -7.47 20.44 21.49
N ASP A 241 -8.70 20.40 20.97
CA ASP A 241 -9.71 21.45 21.17
C ASP A 241 -10.54 21.27 22.46
N ARG A 242 -10.25 20.25 23.28
CA ARG A 242 -10.82 20.10 24.63
C ARG A 242 -9.68 19.89 25.63
N ASP A 243 -9.36 20.97 26.34
CA ASP A 243 -8.49 20.94 27.52
C ASP A 243 -8.89 19.78 28.44
N GLU A 244 -7.97 18.84 28.68
CA GLU A 244 -7.83 18.19 29.98
C GLU A 244 -6.44 17.55 30.12
N VAL A 245 -5.85 17.80 31.28
CA VAL A 245 -4.50 17.43 31.70
C VAL A 245 -4.38 15.91 31.77
N GLY A 246 -3.60 15.31 30.86
CA GLY A 246 -3.27 13.88 30.84
C GLY A 246 -1.76 13.65 30.71
N GLU A 247 -1.30 12.54 31.29
CA GLU A 247 0.05 11.95 31.45
C GLU A 247 1.15 12.35 30.44
N PRO A 248 2.45 12.25 30.83
CA PRO A 248 3.56 12.77 30.03
C PRO A 248 3.58 12.14 28.64
N VAL A 249 3.21 12.96 27.67
CA VAL A 249 3.33 12.70 26.24
C VAL A 249 4.75 12.19 25.98
N THR A 250 4.88 10.98 25.44
CA THR A 250 6.11 10.51 24.83
C THR A 250 6.66 11.63 23.96
N GLU A 251 7.84 12.16 24.28
CA GLU A 251 8.46 13.26 23.54
C GLU A 251 8.50 12.89 22.06
N ILE A 252 7.56 13.41 21.27
CA ILE A 252 7.64 13.39 19.82
C ILE A 252 8.84 14.27 19.51
N LYS A 253 10.00 13.65 19.27
CA LYS A 253 11.21 14.38 18.85
C LYS A 253 10.81 15.25 17.68
N SER A 254 10.87 16.57 17.88
CA SER A 254 10.49 17.51 16.82
C SER A 254 11.41 17.30 15.63
N VAL A 255 10.85 16.94 14.47
CA VAL A 255 11.62 16.76 13.23
C VAL A 255 12.48 18.00 12.96
N PRO A 256 13.80 17.87 12.69
CA PRO A 256 14.67 19.02 12.46
C PRO A 256 14.14 19.96 11.36
N ARG A 257 14.29 21.27 11.56
CA ARG A 257 13.84 22.28 10.57
C ARG A 257 14.49 22.11 9.20
N THR A 258 15.72 21.60 9.16
CA THR A 258 16.44 21.26 7.93
C THR A 258 15.71 20.14 7.17
N THR A 259 15.36 19.05 7.85
CA THR A 259 14.57 17.94 7.28
C THR A 259 13.20 18.40 6.78
N GLN A 260 12.51 19.25 7.53
CA GLN A 260 11.22 19.82 7.08
C GLN A 260 11.37 20.71 5.84
N LYS A 261 12.46 21.48 5.74
CA LYS A 261 12.73 22.32 4.57
C LYS A 261 13.04 21.45 3.34
N LEU A 262 13.86 20.42 3.51
CA LEU A 262 14.17 19.44 2.47
C LEU A 262 12.89 18.76 1.96
N ALA A 263 12.03 18.29 2.87
CA ALA A 263 10.74 17.68 2.51
C ALA A 263 9.87 18.56 1.61
N LYS A 264 9.80 19.87 1.91
CA LYS A 264 9.07 20.83 1.05
C LYS A 264 9.68 20.94 -0.34
N GLN A 265 11.01 20.98 -0.44
CA GLN A 265 11.70 21.09 -1.72
C GLN A 265 11.53 19.82 -2.56
N LEU A 266 11.61 18.65 -1.91
CA LEU A 266 11.34 17.36 -2.54
C LEU A 266 9.92 17.27 -3.08
N LEU A 267 8.90 17.62 -2.27
CA LEU A 267 7.50 17.58 -2.72
C LEU A 267 7.21 18.54 -3.86
N ALA A 268 7.85 19.72 -3.87
CA ALA A 268 7.77 20.63 -5.01
C ALA A 268 8.35 20.00 -6.29
N LYS A 269 9.47 19.28 -6.17
CA LYS A 269 10.12 18.64 -7.31
C LYS A 269 9.35 17.40 -7.80
N LEU A 270 8.88 16.57 -6.88
CA LEU A 270 8.05 15.39 -7.17
C LEU A 270 6.72 15.77 -7.81
N LYS A 271 6.11 16.90 -7.40
CA LYS A 271 4.95 17.46 -8.09
C LYS A 271 5.22 17.71 -9.58
N GLU A 272 6.36 18.29 -9.93
CA GLU A 272 6.72 18.52 -11.35
C GLU A 272 6.80 17.19 -12.11
N ILE A 273 7.33 16.14 -11.49
CA ILE A 273 7.48 14.81 -12.09
C ILE A 273 6.10 14.17 -12.30
N TRP A 274 5.28 14.12 -11.25
CA TRP A 274 3.97 13.48 -11.29
C TRP A 274 2.94 14.20 -12.17
N GLN A 275 3.12 15.49 -12.44
CA GLN A 275 2.26 16.25 -13.36
C GLN A 275 2.60 16.04 -14.84
N VAL A 276 3.81 15.60 -15.17
CA VAL A 276 4.23 15.41 -16.57
C VAL A 276 3.62 14.13 -17.16
N GLU A 277 3.39 13.10 -16.34
CA GLU A 277 2.86 11.80 -16.77
C GLU A 277 1.33 11.75 -16.91
N THR A 278 0.62 12.82 -16.55
CA THR A 278 -0.85 12.94 -16.66
C THR A 278 -1.33 13.67 -17.93
N THR A 279 -0.44 13.88 -18.93
CA THR A 279 -0.72 14.57 -20.19
C THR A 279 -0.40 13.72 -21.41
#